data_AF-A0A968WP05-F1
#
_entry.id   AF-A0A968WP05-F1
#
_cell.length_a   1.000
_cell.length_b   1.000
_cell.length_c   1.000
_cell.angle_alpha   90.00
_cell.angle_beta   90.00
_cell.angle_gamma   90.00
#
_symmetry.space_group_name_H-M   'P 1'
#
loop_
_entity.id
_entity.type
_entity.pdbx_description
1 polymer ?
#
loop_
_entity_poly.entity_id
_entity_poly.type
_entity_poly.pdbx_seq_one_letter_code
_entity_poly.pdbx_strand_id
1 'polypeptide(L)'
;MVHWLYQTLNLNFGRHFPRSTQPALSIKGSDLEGTILNIVSDRGKPLRLQISNVELDPADPGRETYLYTLLYQNPSDLKWHNLCQPDRNNMAKAIPLAGHWDRTGKHINSKEITFACTSGVLAKCVRWGYKPWKTVRGRSLQDFHQACTRMARADYCGNGNPHTKEGTPIDVYDILGIQKQTIGSRMVFEAAWRPDGAAFIHRTRWPESLAQIQKECPDRLKREFREIGNPITPTKGNLHVPEVLMSNSSLVR
;
A
#
# COMPACT_ATOMS: atom_id res chain seq x y z
N MET A 1 18.77 -14.55 -1.37
CA MET A 1 18.69 -13.12 -1.71
C MET A 1 17.47 -12.93 -2.62
N VAL A 2 16.27 -12.77 -2.04
CA VAL A 2 15.01 -12.75 -2.82
C VAL A 2 14.52 -11.31 -2.88
N HIS A 3 14.61 -10.70 -4.07
CA HIS A 3 14.00 -9.42 -4.39
C HIS A 3 12.48 -9.56 -4.33
N TRP A 4 11.88 -9.28 -3.18
CA TRP A 4 10.45 -8.96 -3.07
C TRP A 4 10.27 -7.46 -3.23
N LEU A 5 10.57 -6.96 -4.43
CA LEU A 5 10.18 -5.63 -4.87
C LEU A 5 8.93 -5.81 -5.71
N TYR A 6 7.79 -5.44 -5.13
CA TYR A 6 6.57 -4.99 -5.82
C TYR A 6 6.32 -5.62 -7.19
N GLN A 7 5.46 -6.66 -7.26
CA GLN A 7 4.77 -6.95 -8.53
C GLN A 7 3.72 -5.87 -8.76
N THR A 8 4.18 -4.70 -9.21
CA THR A 8 3.35 -3.57 -9.64
C THR A 8 3.50 -3.42 -11.14
N LEU A 9 2.40 -3.54 -11.83
CA LEU A 9 2.33 -3.31 -13.27
C LEU A 9 1.71 -1.94 -13.50
N ASN A 10 2.46 -1.03 -14.11
CA ASN A 10 2.02 0.33 -14.41
C ASN A 10 1.51 0.41 -15.85
N LEU A 11 0.25 0.79 -16.03
CA LEU A 11 -0.34 1.00 -17.34
C LEU A 11 -0.14 2.44 -17.81
N ASN A 12 0.71 2.67 -18.81
CA ASN A 12 0.84 3.97 -19.47
C ASN A 12 -0.14 4.07 -20.65
N PHE A 13 -1.20 4.88 -20.49
CA PHE A 13 -2.10 5.23 -21.60
C PHE A 13 -1.51 6.41 -22.38
N GLY A 14 -0.80 6.13 -23.48
CA GLY A 14 -0.27 7.13 -24.42
C GLY A 14 -1.36 7.99 -25.07
N ARG A 15 -1.02 9.24 -25.40
CA ARG A 15 -1.96 10.33 -25.79
C ARG A 15 -2.48 10.26 -27.24
N HIS A 16 -3.62 10.92 -27.41
CA HIS A 16 -4.33 11.37 -28.64
C HIS A 16 -5.43 10.45 -29.16
N PHE A 17 -6.57 10.44 -28.45
CA PHE A 17 -7.86 10.20 -29.09
C PHE A 17 -8.42 11.54 -29.57
N PRO A 18 -8.88 11.68 -30.83
CA PRO A 18 -9.68 12.83 -31.24
C PRO A 18 -10.93 12.92 -30.36
N ARG A 19 -11.38 14.15 -30.07
CA ARG A 19 -12.52 14.44 -29.21
C ARG A 19 -13.80 13.82 -29.82
N SER A 20 -14.11 12.59 -29.42
CA SER A 20 -15.35 11.91 -29.76
C SER A 20 -16.51 12.57 -29.03
N THR A 21 -17.54 12.95 -29.76
CA THR A 21 -18.84 13.42 -29.27
C THR A 21 -19.79 12.28 -28.89
N GLN A 22 -19.32 11.03 -28.90
CA GLN A 22 -20.09 9.91 -28.35
C GLN A 22 -20.08 9.95 -26.82
N PRO A 23 -21.17 9.53 -26.15
CA PRO A 23 -21.15 9.31 -24.71
C PRO A 23 -19.95 8.41 -24.40
N ALA A 24 -19.05 8.85 -23.54
CA ALA A 24 -17.95 8.01 -23.10
C ALA A 24 -18.55 6.77 -22.42
N LEU A 25 -18.48 5.62 -23.08
CA LEU A 25 -18.90 4.35 -22.49
C LEU A 25 -17.98 4.09 -21.29
N SER A 26 -18.50 4.28 -20.09
CA SER A 26 -17.78 3.99 -18.86
C SER A 26 -18.00 2.53 -18.51
N ILE A 27 -17.04 1.69 -18.89
CA ILE A 27 -16.97 0.27 -18.50
C ILE A 27 -16.50 0.21 -17.04
N LYS A 28 -17.16 -0.58 -16.17
CA LYS A 28 -16.86 -0.63 -14.73
C LYS A 28 -16.89 -2.06 -14.20
N GLY A 29 -16.06 -2.35 -13.20
CA GLY A 29 -16.15 -3.59 -12.42
C GLY A 29 -16.14 -4.84 -13.32
N SER A 30 -17.20 -5.65 -13.19
CA SER A 30 -17.39 -6.90 -13.95
C SER A 30 -17.41 -6.73 -15.47
N ASP A 31 -17.77 -5.56 -15.98
CA ASP A 31 -17.81 -5.30 -17.43
C ASP A 31 -16.42 -5.33 -18.07
N LEU A 32 -15.35 -5.33 -17.26
CA LEU A 32 -13.96 -5.46 -17.71
C LEU A 32 -13.51 -6.92 -17.90
N GLU A 33 -14.30 -7.91 -17.48
CA GLU A 33 -13.97 -9.33 -17.66
C GLU A 33 -13.82 -9.69 -19.14
N GLY A 34 -12.78 -10.44 -19.48
CA GLY A 34 -12.40 -10.79 -20.85
C GLY A 34 -11.55 -9.73 -21.57
N THR A 35 -11.39 -8.52 -21.01
CA THR A 35 -10.59 -7.45 -21.63
C THR A 35 -9.13 -7.85 -21.77
N ILE A 36 -8.54 -7.59 -22.94
CA ILE A 36 -7.10 -7.71 -23.18
C ILE A 36 -6.49 -6.32 -23.33
N LEU A 37 -5.51 -6.01 -22.51
CA LEU A 37 -4.74 -4.78 -22.51
C LEU A 37 -3.35 -5.04 -23.08
N ASN A 38 -2.88 -4.14 -23.94
CA ASN A 38 -1.47 -4.06 -24.31
C ASN A 38 -0.79 -3.11 -23.33
N ILE A 39 0.24 -3.59 -22.66
CA ILE A 39 0.84 -2.91 -21.51
C ILE A 39 2.35 -2.84 -21.69
N VAL A 40 3.01 -2.00 -20.90
CA VAL A 40 4.47 -1.96 -20.82
C VAL A 40 4.88 -2.37 -19.41
N SER A 41 5.73 -3.37 -19.29
CA SER A 41 6.24 -3.80 -17.98
C SER A 41 7.14 -2.72 -17.38
N ASP A 42 7.43 -2.84 -16.08
CA ASP A 42 8.44 -2.08 -15.34
C ASP A 42 9.83 -2.02 -16.03
N ARG A 43 10.16 -2.98 -16.89
CA ARG A 43 11.39 -3.08 -17.68
C ARG A 43 11.26 -2.51 -19.09
N GLY A 44 10.15 -1.85 -19.41
CA GLY A 44 9.90 -1.26 -20.74
C GLY A 44 9.50 -2.28 -21.81
N LYS A 45 9.25 -3.54 -21.46
CA LYS A 45 8.86 -4.57 -22.45
C LYS A 45 7.35 -4.59 -22.67
N PRO A 46 6.87 -4.65 -23.92
CA PRO A 46 5.45 -4.82 -24.19
C PRO A 46 4.99 -6.21 -23.70
N LEU A 47 3.82 -6.24 -23.06
CA LEU A 47 3.16 -7.47 -22.61
C LEU A 47 1.66 -7.39 -22.95
N ARG A 48 1.02 -8.55 -23.04
CA ARG A 48 -0.46 -8.65 -23.10
C ARG A 48 -0.97 -9.07 -21.73
N LEU A 49 -1.95 -8.34 -21.24
CA LEU A 49 -2.63 -8.61 -19.98
C LEU A 49 -4.10 -8.90 -20.25
N GLN A 50 -4.61 -10.01 -19.77
CA GLN A 50 -6.01 -10.35 -19.80
C GLN A 50 -6.60 -10.17 -18.39
N ILE A 51 -7.73 -9.46 -18.31
CA ILE A 51 -8.58 -9.47 -17.13
C ILE A 51 -9.48 -10.71 -17.26
N SER A 52 -9.08 -11.82 -16.65
CA SER A 52 -9.80 -13.09 -16.85
C SER A 52 -11.03 -13.24 -15.96
N ASN A 53 -11.07 -12.52 -14.85
CA ASN A 53 -12.22 -12.50 -13.95
C ASN A 53 -12.22 -11.23 -13.09
N VAL A 54 -13.41 -10.73 -12.76
CA VAL A 54 -13.60 -9.63 -11.82
C VAL A 54 -14.70 -9.97 -10.83
N GLU A 55 -14.43 -9.82 -9.54
CA GLU A 55 -15.41 -10.08 -8.48
C GLU A 55 -15.32 -9.02 -7.37
N LEU A 56 -16.36 -8.88 -6.56
CA LEU A 56 -16.28 -8.07 -5.34
C LEU A 56 -15.41 -8.77 -4.29
N ASP A 57 -14.60 -8.01 -3.55
CA ASP A 57 -13.85 -8.55 -2.41
C ASP A 57 -14.84 -8.97 -1.31
N PRO A 58 -14.95 -10.27 -0.98
CA PRO A 58 -15.85 -10.72 0.08
C PRO A 58 -15.44 -10.21 1.46
N ALA A 59 -14.18 -9.79 1.64
CA ALA A 59 -13.69 -9.19 2.88
C ALA A 59 -13.97 -7.68 2.98
N ASP A 60 -14.52 -7.05 1.94
CA ASP A 60 -14.90 -5.64 1.97
C ASP A 60 -16.36 -5.47 2.42
N PRO A 61 -16.64 -5.07 3.67
CA PRO A 61 -18.00 -4.86 4.15
C PRO A 61 -18.74 -3.75 3.39
N GLY A 62 -18.00 -2.81 2.78
CA GLY A 62 -18.56 -1.74 1.95
C GLY A 62 -18.94 -2.18 0.54
N ARG A 63 -18.58 -3.41 0.13
CA ARG A 63 -18.85 -3.99 -1.20
C ARG A 63 -18.49 -3.05 -2.36
N GLU A 64 -17.36 -2.36 -2.26
CA GLU A 64 -16.90 -1.39 -3.27
C GLU A 64 -15.56 -1.76 -3.89
N THR A 65 -14.80 -2.64 -3.24
CA THR A 65 -13.51 -3.11 -3.73
C THR A 65 -13.73 -4.30 -4.67
N TYR A 66 -13.22 -4.19 -5.89
CA TYR A 66 -13.18 -5.31 -6.83
C TYR A 66 -11.80 -5.96 -6.84
N LEU A 67 -11.78 -7.29 -6.94
CA LEU A 67 -10.60 -8.13 -7.14
C LEU A 67 -10.56 -8.61 -8.58
N TYR A 68 -9.41 -8.42 -9.22
CA TYR A 68 -9.17 -8.75 -10.62
C TYR A 68 -8.22 -9.95 -10.71
N THR A 69 -8.63 -11.00 -11.40
CA THR A 69 -7.70 -12.05 -11.83
C THR A 69 -7.04 -11.58 -13.12
N LEU A 70 -5.74 -11.38 -13.07
CA LEU A 70 -4.96 -10.82 -14.17
C LEU A 70 -4.01 -11.89 -14.69
N LEU A 71 -4.10 -12.21 -15.98
CA LEU A 71 -3.20 -13.13 -16.64
C LEU A 71 -2.30 -12.35 -17.59
N TYR A 72 -1.01 -12.63 -17.61
CA TYR A 72 -0.11 -12.10 -18.64
C TYR A 72 0.36 -13.23 -19.55
N GLN A 73 0.54 -12.92 -20.83
CA GLN A 73 1.13 -13.87 -21.76
C GLN A 73 2.65 -13.80 -21.64
N ASN A 74 3.28 -14.87 -21.16
CA ASN A 74 4.73 -14.94 -21.04
C ASN A 74 5.35 -15.04 -22.46
N PRO A 75 6.24 -14.10 -22.86
CA PRO A 75 6.82 -14.12 -24.20
C PRO A 75 7.67 -15.36 -24.51
N SER A 76 8.18 -16.06 -23.49
CA SER A 76 9.07 -17.21 -23.67
C SER A 76 8.34 -18.51 -24.01
N ASP A 77 7.14 -18.73 -23.45
CA ASP A 77 6.36 -19.96 -23.65
C ASP A 77 5.00 -19.72 -24.31
N LEU A 78 4.64 -18.44 -24.54
CA LEU A 78 3.36 -17.97 -25.08
C LEU A 78 2.12 -18.37 -24.26
N LYS A 79 2.31 -18.89 -23.04
CA LYS A 79 1.23 -19.30 -22.14
C LYS A 79 0.78 -18.14 -21.27
N TRP A 80 -0.47 -18.23 -20.83
CA TRP A 80 -1.04 -17.30 -19.86
C TRP A 80 -0.65 -17.74 -18.44
N HIS A 81 -0.07 -16.81 -17.70
CA HIS A 81 0.30 -17.01 -16.30
C HIS A 81 -0.38 -15.95 -15.43
N ASN A 82 -0.75 -16.31 -14.21
CA ASN A 82 -1.28 -15.32 -13.28
C ASN A 82 -0.20 -14.28 -12.97
N LEU A 83 -0.54 -13.01 -13.14
CA LEU A 83 0.35 -11.89 -12.85
C LEU A 83 0.71 -11.87 -11.36
N CYS A 84 -0.28 -12.16 -10.50
CA CYS A 84 -0.11 -12.09 -9.07
C CYS A 84 0.28 -13.46 -8.50
N GLN A 85 1.28 -13.45 -7.61
CA GLN A 85 1.52 -14.60 -6.74
C GLN A 85 0.43 -14.68 -5.65
N PRO A 86 0.05 -15.90 -5.21
CA PRO A 86 -0.91 -16.08 -4.13
C PRO A 86 -0.46 -15.39 -2.84
N ASP A 87 -1.41 -14.80 -2.12
CA ASP A 87 -1.20 -14.31 -0.76
C ASP A 87 -1.28 -15.45 0.28
N ARG A 88 -1.18 -15.12 1.57
CA ARG A 88 -1.25 -16.10 2.68
C ARG A 88 -2.57 -16.90 2.75
N ASN A 89 -3.62 -16.42 2.09
CA ASN A 89 -4.93 -17.07 2.00
C ASN A 89 -5.11 -17.75 0.62
N ASN A 90 -4.02 -17.97 -0.12
CA ASN A 90 -3.99 -18.49 -1.49
C ASN A 90 -4.75 -17.63 -2.52
N MET A 91 -4.98 -16.34 -2.25
CA MET A 91 -5.63 -15.43 -3.18
C MET A 91 -4.59 -14.78 -4.10
N ALA A 92 -4.72 -15.01 -5.41
CA ALA A 92 -3.83 -14.47 -6.45
C ALA A 92 -4.60 -13.46 -7.33
N LYS A 93 -4.97 -12.32 -6.76
CA LYS A 93 -5.78 -11.27 -7.42
C LYS A 93 -5.15 -9.89 -7.24
N ALA A 94 -5.63 -8.91 -7.99
CA ALA A 94 -5.18 -7.53 -7.92
C ALA A 94 -6.31 -6.54 -7.65
N ILE A 95 -5.96 -5.39 -7.07
CA ILE A 95 -6.81 -4.21 -6.95
C ILE A 95 -6.21 -3.11 -7.83
N PRO A 96 -6.94 -2.54 -8.81
CA PRO A 96 -6.46 -1.42 -9.59
C PRO A 96 -6.44 -0.13 -8.76
N LEU A 97 -5.33 0.60 -8.81
CA LEU A 97 -5.14 1.88 -8.14
C LEU A 97 -4.74 2.95 -9.15
N ALA A 98 -5.28 4.16 -8.99
CA ALA A 98 -4.94 5.29 -9.85
C ALA A 98 -3.55 5.86 -9.51
N GLY A 99 -2.80 6.25 -10.53
CA GLY A 99 -1.42 6.70 -10.44
C GLY A 99 -0.43 5.54 -10.50
N HIS A 100 0.84 5.85 -10.23
CA HIS A 100 1.90 4.86 -10.12
C HIS A 100 2.64 4.97 -8.80
N TRP A 101 3.32 3.89 -8.40
CA TRP A 101 4.23 3.90 -7.26
C TRP A 101 5.66 3.78 -7.78
N ASP A 102 6.53 4.70 -7.36
CA ASP A 102 7.94 4.66 -7.73
C ASP A 102 8.69 3.51 -7.01
N ARG A 103 9.99 3.36 -7.30
CA ARG A 103 10.83 2.32 -6.66
C ARG A 103 10.95 2.47 -5.15
N THR A 104 10.72 3.66 -4.60
CA THR A 104 10.69 3.86 -3.15
C THR A 104 9.35 3.44 -2.57
N GLY A 105 8.33 3.21 -3.38
CA GLY A 105 6.95 2.98 -2.94
C GLY A 105 6.21 4.28 -2.62
N LYS A 106 6.64 5.42 -3.16
CA LYS A 106 5.90 6.68 -3.09
C LYS A 106 4.86 6.73 -4.21
N HIS A 107 3.62 7.07 -3.86
CA HIS A 107 2.57 7.34 -4.83
C HIS A 107 2.88 8.61 -5.62
N ILE A 108 2.73 8.52 -6.94
CA ILE A 108 2.81 9.61 -7.89
C ILE A 108 1.47 9.69 -8.61
N ASN A 109 0.80 10.83 -8.44
CA ASN A 109 -0.45 11.09 -9.13
C ASN A 109 -0.18 11.21 -10.64
N SER A 110 -0.73 10.27 -11.41
CA SER A 110 -0.63 10.24 -12.87
C SER A 110 -1.90 9.64 -13.46
N LYS A 111 -1.97 9.56 -14.81
CA LYS A 111 -3.06 8.88 -15.52
C LYS A 111 -2.84 7.36 -15.63
N GLU A 112 -1.77 6.85 -15.01
CA GLU A 112 -1.49 5.42 -15.01
C GLU A 112 -2.42 4.69 -14.04
N ILE A 113 -2.47 3.37 -14.21
CA ILE A 113 -3.11 2.46 -13.28
C ILE A 113 -2.05 1.46 -12.82
N THR A 114 -1.90 1.32 -11.51
CA THR A 114 -1.13 0.24 -10.89
C THR A 114 -2.08 -0.89 -10.50
N PHE A 115 -1.81 -2.09 -10.99
CA PHE A 115 -2.46 -3.29 -10.44
C PHE A 115 -1.70 -3.78 -9.22
N ALA A 116 -2.29 -3.60 -8.04
CA ALA A 116 -1.72 -4.03 -6.77
C ALA A 116 -2.16 -5.44 -6.43
N CYS A 117 -1.24 -6.41 -6.47
CA CYS A 117 -1.53 -7.79 -6.05
C CYS A 117 -1.88 -7.89 -4.56
N THR A 118 -2.80 -8.80 -4.20
CA THR A 118 -3.23 -9.09 -2.82
C THR A 118 -2.11 -9.57 -1.92
N SER A 119 -1.09 -10.20 -2.49
CA SER A 119 0.17 -10.55 -1.83
C SER A 119 1.07 -9.34 -1.51
N GLY A 120 0.82 -8.20 -2.15
CA GLY A 120 1.56 -6.96 -1.99
C GLY A 120 0.95 -5.99 -0.97
N VAL A 121 1.76 -5.03 -0.50
CA VAL A 121 1.36 -4.07 0.53
C VAL A 121 0.26 -3.09 0.07
N LEU A 122 0.26 -2.72 -1.21
CA LEU A 122 -0.69 -1.72 -1.73
C LEU A 122 -2.13 -2.23 -1.59
N ALA A 123 -2.39 -3.48 -2.00
CA ALA A 123 -3.69 -4.11 -1.83
C ALA A 123 -3.99 -4.43 -0.37
N LYS A 124 -2.98 -4.89 0.40
CA LYS A 124 -3.12 -5.12 1.85
C LYS A 124 -3.65 -3.88 2.58
N CYS A 125 -3.11 -2.69 2.28
CA CYS A 125 -3.58 -1.44 2.87
C CYS A 125 -4.98 -1.03 2.45
N VAL A 126 -5.39 -1.29 1.20
CA VAL A 126 -6.79 -1.12 0.77
C VAL A 126 -7.72 -2.04 1.57
N ARG A 127 -7.35 -3.31 1.73
CA ARG A 127 -8.13 -4.32 2.45
C ARG A 127 -8.15 -4.08 3.97
N TRP A 128 -7.18 -3.33 4.50
CA TRP A 128 -7.22 -2.79 5.87
C TRP A 128 -8.10 -1.53 5.98
N GLY A 129 -8.80 -1.13 4.93
CA GLY A 129 -9.76 -0.02 4.94
C GLY A 129 -9.20 1.32 4.48
N TYR A 130 -7.90 1.42 4.21
CA TYR A 130 -7.26 2.64 3.72
C TYR A 130 -7.43 2.79 2.20
N LYS A 131 -8.67 2.90 1.73
CA LYS A 131 -9.03 3.02 0.31
C LYS A 131 -8.69 4.41 -0.22
N PRO A 132 -7.67 4.60 -1.07
CA PRO A 132 -7.15 5.94 -1.42
C PRO A 132 -8.13 6.83 -2.19
N TRP A 133 -9.24 6.28 -2.71
CA TRP A 133 -10.32 7.04 -3.36
C TRP A 133 -11.39 7.56 -2.38
N LYS A 134 -11.32 7.24 -1.09
CA LYS A 134 -12.33 7.61 -0.09
C LYS A 134 -11.90 8.83 0.71
N THR A 135 -12.92 9.50 1.25
CA THR A 135 -12.77 10.51 2.30
C THR A 135 -13.50 10.01 3.55
N VAL A 136 -12.84 10.07 4.70
CA VAL A 136 -13.41 9.68 6.00
C VAL A 136 -13.22 10.82 6.98
N ARG A 137 -14.31 11.27 7.62
CA ARG A 137 -14.31 12.41 8.55
C ARG A 137 -13.62 13.66 7.98
N GLY A 138 -13.89 13.97 6.71
CA GLY A 138 -13.32 15.13 6.02
C GLY A 138 -11.87 15.00 5.57
N ARG A 139 -11.23 13.84 5.74
CA ARG A 139 -9.84 13.59 5.33
C ARG A 139 -9.76 12.59 4.18
N SER A 140 -9.00 12.93 3.15
CA SER A 140 -8.65 12.01 2.08
C SER A 140 -7.84 10.84 2.62
N LEU A 141 -8.14 9.62 2.19
CA LEU A 141 -7.39 8.42 2.59
C LEU A 141 -6.14 8.16 1.73
N GLN A 142 -5.78 9.04 0.79
CA GLN A 142 -4.55 8.89 0.01
C GLN A 142 -3.31 8.87 0.91
N ASP A 143 -3.19 9.83 1.82
CA ASP A 143 -2.07 9.90 2.76
C ASP A 143 -2.10 8.78 3.80
N PHE A 144 -3.29 8.31 4.19
CA PHE A 144 -3.44 7.14 5.06
C PHE A 144 -3.00 5.86 4.35
N HIS A 145 -3.35 5.69 3.08
CA HIS A 145 -2.87 4.56 2.28
C HIS A 145 -1.34 4.60 2.16
N GLN A 146 -0.76 5.75 1.82
CA GLN A 146 0.68 5.92 1.75
C GLN A 146 1.36 5.61 3.10
N ALA A 147 0.86 6.17 4.22
CA ALA A 147 1.39 5.90 5.55
C ALA A 147 1.26 4.41 5.94
N CYS A 148 0.13 3.77 5.62
CA CYS A 148 -0.05 2.33 5.83
C CYS A 148 1.00 1.52 5.08
N THR A 149 1.32 1.87 3.84
CA THR A 149 2.32 1.12 3.06
C THR A 149 3.72 1.24 3.65
N ARG A 150 4.08 2.42 4.19
CA ARG A 150 5.33 2.63 4.93
C ARG A 150 5.36 1.78 6.20
N MET A 151 4.30 1.88 7.00
CA MET A 151 4.13 1.16 8.27
C MET A 151 4.20 -0.35 8.09
N ALA A 152 3.40 -0.90 7.18
CA ALA A 152 3.33 -2.34 6.95
C ALA A 152 4.70 -2.92 6.56
N ARG A 153 5.50 -2.15 5.80
CA ARG A 153 6.86 -2.51 5.38
C ARG A 153 7.93 -2.21 6.42
N ALA A 154 7.57 -1.55 7.53
CA ALA A 154 8.52 -0.94 8.45
C ALA A 154 9.55 -0.04 7.71
N ASP A 155 9.08 0.69 6.70
CA ASP A 155 9.90 1.64 5.94
C ASP A 155 10.05 2.94 6.74
N TYR A 156 10.74 2.83 7.86
CA TYR A 156 10.86 3.90 8.86
C TYR A 156 11.43 5.18 8.27
N CYS A 157 12.34 5.07 7.31
CA CYS A 157 13.00 6.21 6.69
C CYS A 157 12.23 6.77 5.49
N GLY A 158 11.17 6.10 5.02
CA GLY A 158 10.40 6.53 3.84
C GLY A 158 11.17 6.46 2.52
N ASN A 159 12.28 5.71 2.49
CA ASN A 159 13.20 5.63 1.36
C ASN A 159 12.95 4.39 0.49
N GLY A 160 11.99 3.54 0.87
CA GLY A 160 11.69 2.30 0.18
C GLY A 160 12.46 1.09 0.68
N ASN A 161 13.30 1.20 1.70
CA ASN A 161 13.97 0.05 2.32
C ASN A 161 13.05 -0.57 3.38
N PRO A 162 12.58 -1.82 3.19
CA PRO A 162 11.72 -2.46 4.18
C PRO A 162 12.55 -3.01 5.34
N HIS A 163 12.09 -2.79 6.57
CA HIS A 163 12.67 -3.36 7.79
C HIS A 163 11.72 -4.39 8.44
N THR A 164 11.02 -5.16 7.60
CA THR A 164 10.06 -6.20 8.01
C THR A 164 10.31 -7.50 7.27
N LYS A 165 9.76 -8.60 7.79
CA LYS A 165 9.74 -9.91 7.15
C LYS A 165 8.29 -10.33 6.91
N GLU A 166 8.04 -11.07 5.84
CA GLU A 166 6.68 -11.56 5.54
C GLU A 166 6.14 -12.38 6.72
N GLY A 167 4.82 -12.31 6.96
CA GLY A 167 4.19 -12.96 8.11
C GLY A 167 4.44 -12.31 9.47
N THR A 168 5.18 -11.20 9.57
CA THR A 168 5.37 -10.52 10.86
C THR A 168 4.05 -9.88 11.34
N PRO A 169 3.52 -10.27 12.51
CA PRO A 169 2.29 -9.69 13.03
C PRO A 169 2.53 -8.28 13.57
N ILE A 170 1.56 -7.40 13.35
CA ILE A 170 1.51 -6.03 13.87
C ILE A 170 0.07 -5.71 14.30
N ASP A 171 -0.07 -4.83 15.28
CA ASP A 171 -1.34 -4.23 15.69
C ASP A 171 -1.37 -2.79 15.16
N VAL A 172 -2.38 -2.46 14.36
CA VAL A 172 -2.45 -1.20 13.60
C VAL A 172 -3.62 -0.38 14.12
N TYR A 173 -3.44 0.92 14.23
CA TYR A 173 -4.51 1.82 14.65
C TYR A 173 -4.25 3.27 14.21
N ASP A 174 -5.33 4.03 14.00
CA ASP A 174 -5.24 5.34 13.36
C ASP A 174 -6.19 6.38 13.97
N ILE A 175 -5.94 7.65 13.64
CA ILE A 175 -6.67 8.80 14.18
C ILE A 175 -8.14 8.90 13.69
N LEU A 176 -8.49 8.20 12.60
CA LEU A 176 -9.84 8.15 12.05
C LEU A 176 -10.65 6.98 12.62
N GLY A 177 -10.00 6.04 13.30
CA GLY A 177 -10.61 4.84 13.87
C GLY A 177 -11.04 3.81 12.82
N ILE A 178 -10.36 3.78 11.67
CA ILE A 178 -10.55 2.74 10.63
C ILE A 178 -10.03 1.41 11.17
N GLN A 179 -8.80 1.43 11.70
CA GLN A 179 -8.21 0.40 12.52
C GLN A 179 -8.16 0.89 13.98
N LYS A 180 -8.41 -0.02 14.91
CA LYS A 180 -8.44 0.27 16.35
C LYS A 180 -7.44 -0.63 17.05
N GLN A 181 -6.80 -0.09 18.09
CA GLN A 181 -5.81 -0.82 18.86
C GLN A 181 -6.45 -2.05 19.49
N THR A 182 -5.77 -3.20 19.36
CA THR A 182 -6.26 -4.46 19.88
C THR A 182 -5.99 -4.55 21.39
N ILE A 183 -7.06 -4.54 22.19
CA ILE A 183 -6.96 -4.69 23.65
C ILE A 183 -6.37 -6.06 23.97
N GLY A 184 -5.33 -6.09 24.81
CA GLY A 184 -4.71 -7.34 25.27
C GLY A 184 -3.78 -8.02 24.25
N SER A 185 -3.39 -7.35 23.16
CA SER A 185 -2.49 -7.91 22.13
C SER A 185 -1.10 -8.30 22.65
N ARG A 186 -0.69 -7.80 23.83
CA ARG A 186 0.67 -7.89 24.40
C ARG A 186 1.76 -7.28 23.52
N MET A 187 1.39 -6.64 22.41
CA MET A 187 2.31 -5.91 21.55
C MET A 187 2.63 -4.56 22.17
N VAL A 188 3.86 -4.09 21.94
CA VAL A 188 4.35 -2.81 22.44
C VAL A 188 4.40 -1.82 21.29
N PHE A 189 4.07 -0.56 21.57
CA PHE A 189 4.16 0.55 20.63
C PHE A 189 5.49 0.51 19.86
N GLU A 190 5.42 0.53 18.54
CA GLU A 190 6.59 0.44 17.65
C GLU A 190 6.96 1.83 17.12
N ALA A 191 6.04 2.43 16.37
CA ALA A 191 6.27 3.68 15.67
C ALA A 191 4.95 4.39 15.32
N ALA A 192 5.07 5.69 15.11
CA ALA A 192 4.03 6.56 14.57
C ALA A 192 4.38 6.93 13.12
N TRP A 193 3.39 7.05 12.24
CA TRP A 193 3.61 7.05 10.79
C TRP A 193 2.96 8.23 10.07
N ARG A 194 3.67 8.65 9.02
CA ARG A 194 3.30 9.68 8.04
C ARG A 194 3.52 9.12 6.63
N PRO A 195 3.03 9.79 5.57
CA PRO A 195 3.27 9.38 4.19
C PRO A 195 4.77 9.27 3.82
N ASP A 196 5.61 10.08 4.47
CA ASP A 196 7.07 10.16 4.26
C ASP A 196 7.89 9.22 5.18
N GLY A 197 7.26 8.28 5.90
CA GLY A 197 7.92 7.34 6.80
C GLY A 197 7.50 7.49 8.26
N ALA A 198 8.31 6.99 9.18
CA ALA A 198 8.01 7.08 10.60
C ALA A 198 8.16 8.52 11.08
N ALA A 199 7.13 9.08 11.71
CA ALA A 199 7.26 10.35 12.43
C ALA A 199 8.20 10.22 13.63
N PHE A 200 8.15 9.06 14.28
CA PHE A 200 8.90 8.69 15.45
C PHE A 200 8.98 7.16 15.54
N ILE A 201 10.11 6.64 16.02
CA ILE A 201 10.38 5.21 16.22
C ILE A 201 10.68 5.01 17.71
N HIS A 202 9.80 4.32 18.43
CA HIS A 202 10.08 3.91 19.82
C HIS A 202 10.99 2.69 19.86
N ARG A 203 10.71 1.74 18.98
CA ARG A 203 11.50 0.52 18.80
C ARG A 203 11.36 0.02 17.38
N THR A 204 12.34 -0.75 16.96
CA THR A 204 12.27 -1.45 15.68
C THR A 204 11.51 -2.77 15.84
N ARG A 205 10.75 -3.14 14.81
CA ARG A 205 10.04 -4.43 14.74
C ARG A 205 10.97 -5.63 14.85
N TRP A 206 12.17 -5.47 14.26
CA TRP A 206 13.27 -6.41 14.25
C TRP A 206 14.50 -5.71 14.86
N PRO A 207 15.02 -6.16 16.00
CA PRO A 207 16.14 -5.50 16.68
C PRO A 207 17.37 -5.31 15.78
N GLU A 208 17.63 -6.27 14.88
CA GLU A 208 18.75 -6.23 13.94
C GLU A 208 18.68 -5.05 12.94
N SER A 209 17.51 -4.46 12.72
CA SER A 209 17.34 -3.32 11.81
C SER A 209 17.84 -1.99 12.41
N LEU A 210 18.03 -1.89 13.74
CA LEU A 210 18.33 -0.63 14.40
C LEU A 210 19.62 0.02 13.90
N ALA A 211 20.69 -0.77 13.74
CA ALA A 211 21.97 -0.25 13.26
C ALA A 211 21.89 0.30 11.82
N GLN A 212 21.05 -0.30 10.97
CA GLN A 212 20.84 0.18 9.61
C GLN A 212 20.00 1.47 9.62
N ILE A 213 18.92 1.51 10.39
CA ILE A 213 18.05 2.69 10.52
C ILE A 213 18.83 3.89 11.09
N GLN A 214 19.73 3.66 12.06
CA GLN A 214 20.60 4.70 12.60
C GLN A 214 21.51 5.33 11.52
N LYS A 215 21.89 4.58 10.48
CA LYS A 215 22.65 5.10 9.34
C LYS A 215 21.75 5.76 8.30
N GLU A 216 20.58 5.18 8.03
CA GLU A 216 19.67 5.65 6.99
C GLU A 216 18.91 6.93 7.37
N CYS A 217 18.44 7.03 8.62
CA CYS A 217 17.63 8.16 9.09
C CYS A 217 17.74 8.37 10.62
N PRO A 218 18.92 8.74 11.15
CA PRO A 218 19.16 8.86 12.59
C PRO A 218 18.18 9.79 13.32
N ASP A 219 17.69 10.84 12.66
CA ASP A 219 16.81 11.82 13.29
C ASP A 219 15.41 11.27 13.61
N ARG A 220 14.99 10.16 12.98
CA ARG A 220 13.72 9.48 13.30
C ARG A 220 13.77 8.71 14.63
N LEU A 221 14.97 8.38 15.12
CA LEU A 221 15.20 7.70 16.41
C LEU A 221 15.36 8.68 17.59
N LYS A 222 15.72 9.94 17.33
CA LYS A 222 16.11 10.92 18.36
C LYS A 222 14.96 11.60 19.11
N ARG A 223 13.70 11.41 18.71
CA ARG A 223 12.56 12.12 19.34
C ARG A 223 12.07 11.32 20.54
N GLU A 224 12.13 11.85 21.76
CA GLU A 224 11.66 11.10 22.93
C GLU A 224 10.13 11.04 23.03
N PHE A 225 9.60 9.91 23.51
CA PHE A 225 8.17 9.71 23.84
C PHE A 225 7.65 10.72 24.87
N ARG A 226 8.56 11.33 25.66
CA ARG A 226 8.23 12.25 26.75
C ARG A 226 7.58 13.56 26.28
N GLU A 227 7.78 13.98 25.04
CA GLU A 227 7.19 15.21 24.50
C GLU A 227 5.83 15.02 23.79
N ILE A 228 5.48 13.78 23.42
CA ILE A 228 4.39 13.53 22.46
C ILE A 228 3.09 13.05 23.15
N GLY A 229 3.13 12.74 24.45
CA GLY A 229 1.97 12.16 25.14
C GLY A 229 1.50 10.87 24.46
N ASN A 230 0.26 10.45 24.68
CA ASN A 230 -0.33 9.37 23.89
C ASN A 230 -0.43 9.86 22.42
N PRO A 231 0.24 9.23 21.42
CA PRO A 231 0.39 9.80 20.07
C PRO A 231 -0.94 10.00 19.29
N ILE A 232 -2.06 9.56 19.85
CA ILE A 232 -3.42 9.68 19.27
C ILE A 232 -4.27 10.68 20.06
N THR A 233 -3.77 11.17 21.19
CA THR A 233 -4.41 12.22 22.00
C THR A 233 -3.50 13.45 21.99
N PRO A 234 -3.86 14.54 21.29
CA PRO A 234 -3.02 15.73 21.25
C PRO A 234 -2.91 16.32 22.65
N THR A 235 -1.75 16.19 23.30
CA THR A 235 -1.44 17.01 24.48
C THR A 235 -1.27 18.45 24.02
N LYS A 236 -2.10 19.35 24.57
CA LYS A 236 -2.01 20.80 24.38
C LYS A 236 -0.60 21.28 24.66
N GLY A 237 0.08 21.75 23.63
CA GLY A 237 1.38 22.43 23.72
C GLY A 237 1.87 22.80 22.32
N ASN A 238 2.32 24.03 22.13
CA ASN A 238 2.74 24.64 20.87
C ASN A 238 4.00 23.99 20.23
N LEU A 239 3.94 22.70 19.90
CA LEU A 239 4.92 22.04 19.05
C LEU A 239 4.20 21.58 17.79
N HIS A 240 4.52 22.17 16.64
CA HIS A 240 3.97 21.77 15.35
C HIS A 240 4.60 20.42 14.95
N VAL A 241 4.08 19.34 15.54
CA VAL A 241 4.40 17.98 15.10
C VAL A 241 3.66 17.77 13.78
N PRO A 242 4.35 17.51 12.66
CA PRO A 242 3.67 17.16 11.42
C PRO A 242 2.76 15.96 11.67
N GLU A 243 1.53 16.05 11.17
CA GLU A 243 0.40 15.24 11.64
C GLU A 243 0.66 13.74 11.50
N VAL A 244 0.72 13.05 12.64
CA VAL A 244 0.75 11.58 12.70
C VAL A 244 -0.62 11.06 12.27
N LEU A 245 -0.65 10.17 11.29
CA LEU A 245 -1.91 9.62 10.75
C LEU A 245 -2.27 8.28 11.42
N MET A 246 -1.26 7.47 11.71
CA MET A 246 -1.44 6.14 12.29
C MET A 246 -0.26 5.71 13.13
N SER A 247 -0.44 4.64 13.86
CA SER A 247 0.58 4.01 14.68
C SER A 247 0.44 2.50 14.59
N ASN A 248 1.52 1.83 14.94
CA ASN A 248 1.46 0.39 15.11
C ASN A 248 2.21 -0.05 16.35
N SER A 249 1.83 -1.23 16.84
CA SER A 249 2.54 -1.99 17.85
C SER A 249 3.02 -3.31 17.24
N SER A 250 4.07 -3.89 17.83
CA SER A 250 4.56 -5.21 17.44
C SER A 250 5.06 -5.99 18.65
N LEU A 251 5.26 -7.29 18.48
CA LEU A 251 5.81 -8.16 19.53
C LEU A 251 7.23 -7.74 19.91
N VAL A 252 7.53 -7.82 21.20
CA VAL A 252 8.91 -7.75 21.70
C VAL A 252 9.60 -9.07 21.36
N ARG A 253 10.79 -8.97 20.79
CA ARG A 253 11.63 -10.11 20.39
C ARG A 253 12.94 -10.04 21.14
#